data_AF-A0A437J701-F1
#
_entry.id   AF-A0A437J701-F1
#
_cell.length_a   1.000
_cell.length_b   1.000
_cell.length_c   1.000
_cell.angle_alpha   90.00
_cell.angle_beta   90.00
_cell.angle_gamma   90.00
#
_symmetry.space_group_name_H-M   'P 1'
#
loop_
_entity.id
_entity.type
_entity.pdbx_description
1 polymer ?
#
loop_
_entity_poly.entity_id
_entity_poly.type
_entity_poly.pdbx_seq_one_letter_code
_entity_poly.pdbx_strand_id
1 'polypeptide(L)'
;MAEMTLTIGGRQYQIHCRDGEEAQLDHLAAIVDAKARQARQATPGLTEVRQLLFAALFLADELAEVKREAAGRQRTLDLPSGDDDAATAVEGLAKRLEKLAERLAPASTAP
;
A
#
# COMPACT_ATOMS: atom_id res chain seq x y z
N MET A 1 10.68 4.00 26.56
CA MET A 1 11.62 4.38 25.49
C MET A 1 12.51 3.18 25.27
N ALA A 2 12.14 2.35 24.32
CA ALA A 2 12.86 1.14 23.97
C ALA A 2 13.93 1.46 22.92
N GLU A 3 15.06 0.78 23.01
CA GLU A 3 16.11 0.80 22.00
C GLU A 3 16.12 -0.55 21.29
N MET A 4 16.15 -0.51 19.96
CA MET A 4 16.06 -1.69 19.12
C MET A 4 17.16 -1.67 18.06
N THR A 5 17.71 -2.84 17.75
CA THR A 5 18.71 -3.00 16.69
C THR A 5 18.08 -3.66 15.46
N LEU A 6 18.07 -2.96 14.33
CA LEU A 6 17.63 -3.48 13.04
C LEU A 6 18.83 -3.94 12.20
N THR A 7 18.65 -4.99 11.40
CA THR A 7 19.68 -5.44 10.45
C THR A 7 19.21 -5.22 9.02
N ILE A 8 19.90 -4.37 8.26
CA ILE A 8 19.56 -4.02 6.87
C ILE A 8 20.84 -4.02 6.04
N GLY A 9 20.85 -4.70 4.88
CA GLY A 9 22.00 -4.70 3.97
C GLY A 9 23.27 -5.31 4.59
N GLY A 10 23.11 -6.17 5.60
CA GLY A 10 24.23 -6.77 6.35
C GLY A 10 24.84 -5.86 7.41
N ARG A 11 24.18 -4.75 7.76
CA ARG A 11 24.61 -3.79 8.79
C ARG A 11 23.57 -3.65 9.88
N GLN A 12 24.03 -3.37 11.10
CA GLN A 12 23.18 -3.14 12.26
C GLN A 12 22.97 -1.64 12.50
N TYR A 13 21.73 -1.25 12.78
CA TYR A 13 21.35 0.13 13.08
C TYR A 13 20.56 0.16 14.38
N GLN A 14 21.01 0.95 15.35
CA GLN A 14 20.27 1.21 16.57
C GLN A 14 19.27 2.36 16.34
N ILE A 15 18.03 2.13 16.73
CA ILE A 15 16.96 3.11 16.67
C ILE A 15 16.19 3.16 17.99
N HIS A 16 15.71 4.36 18.32
CA HIS A 16 14.79 4.54 19.41
C HIS A 16 13.36 4.38 18.89
N CYS A 17 12.57 3.57 19.59
CA CYS A 17 11.18 3.31 19.25
C CYS A 17 10.27 3.49 20.46
N ARG A 18 8.98 3.66 20.20
CA ARG A 18 7.97 3.63 21.25
C ARG A 18 7.62 2.19 21.57
N ASP A 19 7.25 1.96 22.82
CA ASP A 19 6.84 0.65 23.29
C ASP A 19 5.61 0.19 22.47
N GLY A 20 5.72 -0.95 21.79
CA GLY A 20 4.68 -1.51 20.90
C GLY A 20 4.88 -1.25 19.39
N GLU A 21 5.86 -0.46 18.96
CA GLU A 21 6.19 -0.24 17.55
C GLU A 21 7.25 -1.22 17.00
N GLU A 22 7.84 -2.08 17.85
CA GLU A 22 9.00 -2.92 17.52
C GLU A 22 8.70 -3.87 16.35
N ALA A 23 7.56 -4.56 16.39
CA ALA A 23 7.18 -5.50 15.34
C ALA A 23 6.94 -4.83 13.98
N GLN A 24 6.37 -3.62 13.99
CA GLN A 24 6.16 -2.85 12.77
C GLN A 24 7.50 -2.39 12.18
N LEU A 25 8.43 -1.94 13.03
CA LEU A 25 9.76 -1.53 12.60
C LEU A 25 10.59 -2.70 12.05
N ASP A 26 10.52 -3.87 12.66
CA ASP A 26 11.12 -5.09 12.12
C ASP A 26 10.56 -5.45 10.73
N HIS A 27 9.25 -5.36 10.57
CA HIS A 27 8.61 -5.60 9.29
C HIS A 27 9.08 -4.61 8.21
N LEU A 28 9.13 -3.32 8.54
CA LEU A 28 9.64 -2.29 7.63
C LEU A 28 11.13 -2.49 7.30
N ALA A 29 11.94 -2.88 8.28
CA ALA A 29 13.36 -3.19 8.08
C ALA A 29 13.54 -4.35 7.10
N ALA A 30 12.73 -5.39 7.21
CA ALA A 30 12.75 -6.54 6.30
C ALA A 30 12.42 -6.14 4.85
N ILE A 31 11.49 -5.20 4.65
CA ILE A 31 11.17 -4.64 3.33
C ILE A 31 12.38 -3.89 2.76
N VAL A 32 12.99 -3.00 3.54
CA VAL A 32 14.18 -2.26 3.10
C VAL A 32 15.35 -3.20 2.80
N ASP A 33 15.58 -4.21 3.64
CA ASP A 33 16.63 -5.21 3.42
C ASP A 33 16.42 -5.98 2.11
N ALA A 34 15.18 -6.41 1.82
CA ALA A 34 14.87 -7.08 0.55
C ALA A 34 15.25 -6.21 -0.66
N LYS A 35 14.95 -4.90 -0.61
CA LYS A 35 15.33 -3.95 -1.68
C LYS A 35 16.83 -3.71 -1.76
N ALA A 36 17.52 -3.64 -0.62
CA ALA A 36 18.99 -3.54 -0.59
C ALA A 36 19.65 -4.80 -1.18
N ARG A 37 19.11 -5.99 -0.87
CA ARG A 37 19.55 -7.26 -1.47
C ARG A 37 19.30 -7.30 -2.98
N GLN A 38 18.14 -6.83 -3.44
CA GLN A 38 17.84 -6.69 -4.87
C GLN A 38 18.86 -5.78 -5.58
N ALA A 39 19.18 -4.63 -5.00
CA ALA A 39 20.19 -3.72 -5.55
C ALA A 39 21.58 -4.39 -5.65
N ARG A 40 21.98 -5.12 -4.60
CA ARG A 40 23.25 -5.86 -4.57
C ARG A 40 23.31 -6.99 -5.60
N GLN A 41 22.18 -7.67 -5.86
CA GLN A 41 22.10 -8.72 -6.87
C GLN A 41 22.19 -8.15 -8.29
N ALA A 42 21.57 -6.99 -8.55
CA ALA A 42 21.62 -6.33 -9.84
C ALA A 42 23.02 -5.82 -10.18
N THR A 43 23.74 -5.27 -9.18
CA THR A 43 25.10 -4.77 -9.35
C THR A 43 25.99 -5.26 -8.21
N PRO A 44 26.78 -6.33 -8.44
CA PRO A 44 27.74 -6.82 -7.45
C PRO A 44 28.79 -5.76 -7.10
N GLY A 45 29.22 -5.73 -5.83
CA GLY A 45 30.28 -4.82 -5.36
C GLY A 45 29.81 -3.42 -4.97
N LEU A 46 28.50 -3.15 -4.93
CA LEU A 46 27.98 -1.89 -4.38
C LEU A 46 28.34 -1.73 -2.90
N THR A 47 28.75 -0.51 -2.54
CA THR A 47 28.84 -0.12 -1.13
C THR A 47 27.46 -0.13 -0.47
N GLU A 48 27.41 -0.34 0.84
CA GLU A 48 26.20 -0.26 1.64
C GLU A 48 25.38 1.00 1.36
N VAL A 49 26.03 2.18 1.37
CA VAL A 49 25.36 3.47 1.11
C VAL A 49 24.68 3.48 -0.26
N ARG A 50 25.32 2.90 -1.29
CA ARG A 50 24.72 2.79 -2.62
C ARG A 50 23.61 1.74 -2.66
N GLN A 51 23.72 0.63 -1.92
CA GLN A 51 22.64 -0.35 -1.81
C GLN A 51 21.39 0.27 -1.18
N LEU A 52 21.55 1.06 -0.10
CA LEU A 52 20.47 1.77 0.54
C LEU A 52 19.87 2.88 -0.35
N LEU A 53 20.71 3.59 -1.12
CA LEU A 53 20.23 4.57 -2.10
C LEU A 53 19.30 3.90 -3.13
N PHE A 54 19.72 2.79 -3.72
CA PHE A 54 18.87 2.06 -4.67
C PHE A 54 17.62 1.48 -4.00
N ALA A 55 17.73 0.97 -2.77
CA ALA A 55 16.57 0.51 -2.03
C ALA A 55 15.52 1.62 -1.82
N ALA A 56 15.96 2.83 -1.46
CA ALA A 56 15.09 3.99 -1.33
C ALA A 56 14.45 4.40 -2.66
N LEU A 57 15.20 4.36 -3.76
CA LEU A 57 14.66 4.64 -5.10
C LEU A 57 13.60 3.62 -5.53
N PHE A 58 13.82 2.32 -5.28
CA PHE A 58 12.83 1.29 -5.59
C PHE A 58 11.54 1.47 -4.78
N LEU A 59 11.65 1.76 -3.49
CA LEU A 59 10.47 2.02 -2.65
C LEU A 59 9.74 3.30 -3.07
N ALA A 60 10.48 4.34 -3.48
CA ALA A 60 9.90 5.57 -3.98
C ALA A 60 9.13 5.35 -5.30
N ASP A 61 9.65 4.51 -6.20
CA ASP A 61 8.99 4.15 -7.45
C ASP A 61 7.70 3.36 -7.19
N GLU A 62 7.74 2.35 -6.31
CA GLU A 62 6.54 1.60 -5.90
C GLU A 62 5.48 2.51 -5.28
N LEU A 63 5.88 3.42 -4.39
CA LEU A 63 4.97 4.39 -3.80
C LEU A 63 4.38 5.34 -4.86
N ALA A 64 5.18 5.75 -5.85
CA ALA A 64 4.72 6.60 -6.93
C ALA A 64 3.68 5.88 -7.80
N GLU A 65 3.89 4.60 -8.12
CA GLU A 65 2.92 3.80 -8.86
C GLU A 65 1.61 3.64 -8.10
N VAL A 66 1.67 3.25 -6.82
CA VAL A 66 0.46 3.11 -5.99
C VAL A 66 -0.32 4.43 -5.92
N LYS A 67 0.37 5.56 -5.79
CA LYS A 67 -0.26 6.89 -5.82
C LYS A 67 -0.88 7.22 -7.17
N ARG A 68 -0.22 6.87 -8.29
CA ARG A 68 -0.79 7.04 -9.65
C ARG A 68 -2.05 6.21 -9.83
N GLU A 69 -2.03 4.95 -9.42
CA GLU A 69 -3.19 4.06 -9.51
C GLU A 69 -4.36 4.54 -8.63
N ALA A 70 -4.07 5.03 -7.42
CA ALA A 70 -5.08 5.61 -6.54
C ALA A 70 -5.71 6.85 -7.16
N ALA A 71 -4.89 7.77 -7.71
CA ALA A 71 -5.37 8.96 -8.40
C ALA A 71 -6.17 8.61 -9.67
N GLY A 72 -5.74 7.61 -10.43
CA GLY A 72 -6.47 7.10 -11.60
C GLY A 72 -7.83 6.49 -11.24
N ARG A 73 -7.89 5.70 -10.16
CA ARG A 73 -9.15 5.18 -9.61
C ARG A 73 -10.08 6.29 -9.13
N GLN A 74 -9.56 7.31 -8.47
CA GLN A 74 -10.34 8.47 -8.06
C GLN A 74 -10.86 9.31 -9.24
N ARG A 75 -10.08 9.43 -10.33
CA ARG A 75 -10.56 10.05 -11.57
C ARG A 75 -11.60 9.19 -12.29
N THR A 76 -11.50 7.87 -12.22
CA THR A 76 -12.52 6.98 -12.82
C THR A 76 -13.84 7.05 -12.03
N LEU A 77 -13.76 7.42 -10.75
CA LEU A 77 -14.89 7.80 -9.91
C LEU A 77 -15.17 9.31 -10.04
N ASP A 78 -15.19 9.85 -11.27
CA ASP A 78 -15.73 11.19 -11.53
C ASP A 78 -17.18 11.24 -11.01
N LEU A 79 -17.33 11.50 -9.71
CA LEU A 79 -18.58 11.91 -9.11
C LEU A 79 -18.83 13.28 -9.71
N PRO A 80 -19.96 13.44 -10.40
CA PRO A 80 -20.19 14.64 -11.17
C PRO A 80 -20.27 15.84 -10.20
N SER A 81 -19.51 16.89 -10.53
CA SER A 81 -19.13 17.99 -9.62
C SER A 81 -20.24 19.01 -9.34
N GLY A 82 -21.50 18.58 -9.31
CA GLY A 82 -22.66 19.38 -8.94
C GLY A 82 -23.61 18.56 -8.06
N ASP A 83 -24.28 19.20 -7.11
CA ASP A 83 -25.17 18.51 -6.16
C ASP A 83 -26.28 17.72 -6.87
N ASP A 84 -26.85 18.24 -7.96
CA ASP A 84 -27.88 17.55 -8.77
C ASP A 84 -27.35 16.28 -9.47
N ASP A 85 -26.10 16.37 -9.87
CA ASP A 85 -25.37 15.38 -10.62
C ASP A 85 -24.97 14.22 -9.68
N ALA A 86 -24.51 14.56 -8.47
CA ALA A 86 -24.23 13.61 -7.40
C ALA A 86 -25.50 12.89 -6.91
N ALA A 87 -26.62 13.61 -6.79
CA ALA A 87 -27.92 13.02 -6.45
C ALA A 87 -28.35 11.95 -7.47
N THR A 88 -28.19 12.26 -8.77
CA THR A 88 -28.49 11.33 -9.87
C THR A 88 -27.57 10.10 -9.85
N ALA A 89 -26.28 10.29 -9.56
CA ALA A 89 -25.33 9.19 -9.44
C ALA A 89 -25.66 8.26 -8.25
N VAL A 90 -26.02 8.83 -7.09
CA VAL A 90 -26.45 8.07 -5.90
C VAL A 90 -27.73 7.29 -6.18
N GLU A 91 -28.71 7.89 -6.87
CA GLU A 91 -29.95 7.20 -7.23
C GLU A 91 -29.69 6.04 -8.21
N GLY A 92 -28.76 6.21 -9.15
CA GLY A 92 -28.31 5.15 -10.06
C GLY A 92 -27.64 3.98 -9.32
N LEU A 93 -26.82 4.28 -8.30
CA LEU A 93 -26.20 3.27 -7.44
C LEU A 93 -27.24 2.53 -6.59
N ALA A 94 -28.22 3.23 -6.02
CA ALA A 94 -29.31 2.63 -5.26
C ALA A 94 -30.10 1.61 -6.11
N LYS A 95 -30.47 1.96 -7.35
CA LYS A 95 -31.15 1.05 -8.28
C LYS A 95 -30.32 -0.19 -8.63
N ARG A 96 -29.00 -0.05 -8.73
CA ARG A 96 -28.09 -1.19 -8.97
C ARG A 96 -28.00 -2.11 -7.76
N LEU A 97 -27.93 -1.54 -6.56
CA LEU A 97 -27.94 -2.29 -5.31
C LEU A 97 -29.25 -3.06 -5.13
N GLU A 98 -30.39 -2.45 -5.46
CA GLU A 98 -31.70 -3.10 -5.42
C GLU A 98 -31.78 -4.30 -6.38
N LYS A 99 -31.33 -4.13 -7.64
CA LYS A 99 -31.23 -5.25 -8.59
C LYS A 99 -30.29 -6.36 -8.14
N LEU A 100 -29.18 -6.02 -7.48
CA LEU A 100 -28.28 -7.03 -6.92
C LEU A 100 -28.94 -7.74 -5.74
N ALA A 101 -29.61 -7.00 -4.86
CA ALA A 101 -30.37 -7.56 -3.74
C ALA A 101 -31.50 -8.47 -4.22
N GLU A 102 -32.23 -8.13 -5.29
CA GLU A 102 -33.23 -9.01 -5.91
C GLU A 102 -32.62 -10.30 -6.47
N ARG A 103 -31.41 -10.22 -7.04
CA ARG A 103 -30.68 -11.41 -7.53
C ARG A 103 -30.09 -12.27 -6.41
N LEU A 104 -29.87 -11.69 -5.24
CA LEU A 104 -29.28 -12.32 -4.05
C LEU A 104 -30.33 -12.76 -3.02
N ALA A 105 -31.53 -12.18 -3.05
CA ALA A 105 -32.69 -12.60 -2.29
C ALA A 105 -33.20 -13.94 -2.85
N PRO A 106 -33.50 -14.93 -2.00
CA PRO A 106 -32.74 -16.16 -2.11
C PRO A 106 -33.48 -17.25 -2.91
N ALA A 107 -32.67 -18.08 -3.57
CA ALA A 107 -32.89 -19.52 -3.66
C ALA A 107 -32.76 -20.20 -2.26
N SER A 108 -33.33 -19.60 -1.22
CA SER A 108 -33.51 -20.17 0.12
C SER A 108 -34.99 -20.05 0.48
N THR A 109 -35.81 -20.67 -0.34
CA THR A 109 -37.08 -21.23 0.12
C THR A 109 -37.25 -22.55 -0.60
N ALA A 110 -36.78 -23.62 0.03
CA ALA A 110 -37.32 -24.95 -0.20
C ALA A 110 -37.27 -25.72 1.14
N PRO A 111 -38.36 -26.44 1.47
CA PRO A 111 -38.59 -27.09 2.76
C PRO A 111 -37.68 -28.29 3.05
#